data_AF-A0A0C3IHJ7-F1
#
_entry.id   AF-A0A0C3IHJ7-F1
#
_cell.length_a   1.000
_cell.length_b   1.000
_cell.length_c   1.000
_cell.angle_alpha   90.00
_cell.angle_beta   90.00
_cell.angle_gamma   90.00
#
_symmetry.space_group_name_H-M   'P 1'
#
loop_
_entity.id
_entity.type
_entity.pdbx_description
1 polymer ?
#
loop_
_entity_poly.entity_id
_entity_poly.type
_entity_poly.pdbx_seq_one_letter_code
_entity_poly.pdbx_strand_id
1 'polypeptide(L)'
;EIQEAIAQVENELREAEHKKPQMGDFTARQPPLSVLISRPSHFAINKLASCKYIELWYFLLEGCNDTAKNARTNADDTFGLSSSNDVLTLRPVTLAKTSQNACTDHNLSFSELLQARVSFLHYIKAVPWLEKHINVL
;
A
#
# COMPACT_ATOMS: atom_id res chain seq x y z
N GLU A 1 -0.29 1.32 -50.53
CA GLU A 1 -1.72 1.54 -50.22
C GLU A 1 -2.38 0.36 -49.50
N ILE A 2 -2.69 -0.78 -50.13
CA ILE A 2 -3.44 -1.86 -49.43
C ILE A 2 -2.68 -2.46 -48.24
N GLN A 3 -1.37 -2.72 -48.36
CA GLN A 3 -0.56 -3.26 -47.25
C GLN A 3 -0.37 -2.26 -46.11
N GLU A 4 -0.39 -0.97 -46.42
CA GLU A 4 -0.21 0.12 -45.47
C GLU A 4 -1.49 0.32 -44.64
N ALA A 5 -2.64 0.20 -45.29
CA ALA A 5 -3.95 0.19 -44.63
C ALA A 5 -4.12 -1.02 -43.68
N ILE A 6 -3.60 -2.20 -44.04
CA ILE A 6 -3.64 -3.39 -43.17
C ILE A 6 -2.77 -3.17 -41.92
N ALA A 7 -1.54 -2.70 -42.09
CA ALA A 7 -0.64 -2.42 -40.97
C ALA A 7 -1.21 -1.35 -40.01
N GLN A 8 -1.92 -0.37 -40.56
CA GLN A 8 -2.55 0.69 -39.77
C GLN A 8 -3.74 0.17 -38.95
N VAL A 9 -4.60 -0.67 -39.55
CA VAL A 9 -5.71 -1.32 -38.85
C VAL A 9 -5.21 -2.28 -37.76
N GLU A 10 -4.14 -3.03 -38.03
CA GLU A 10 -3.52 -3.93 -37.03
C GLU A 10 -2.94 -3.16 -35.85
N ASN A 11 -2.31 -2.01 -36.10
CA ASN A 11 -1.77 -1.18 -35.03
C ASN A 11 -2.87 -0.49 -34.21
N GLU A 12 -3.95 -0.04 -34.86
CA GLU A 12 -5.14 0.52 -34.18
C GLU A 12 -5.84 -0.51 -33.30
N LEU A 13 -5.95 -1.77 -33.75
CA LEU A 13 -6.48 -2.88 -32.95
C LEU A 13 -5.60 -3.19 -31.73
N ARG A 14 -4.27 -3.18 -31.91
CA ARG A 14 -3.32 -3.43 -30.82
C ARG A 14 -3.36 -2.32 -29.77
N GLU A 15 -3.44 -1.06 -30.20
CA GLU A 15 -3.63 0.07 -29.28
C GLU A 15 -4.97 0.02 -28.56
N ALA A 16 -6.04 -0.41 -29.22
CA ALA A 16 -7.35 -0.57 -28.60
C ALA A 16 -7.36 -1.70 -27.55
N GLU A 17 -6.54 -2.74 -27.73
CA GLU A 17 -6.37 -3.81 -26.74
C GLU A 17 -5.60 -3.35 -25.49
N HIS A 18 -4.52 -2.58 -25.67
CA HIS A 18 -3.76 -2.02 -24.54
C HIS A 18 -4.54 -0.96 -23.74
N LYS A 19 -5.57 -0.34 -24.35
CA LYS A 19 -6.46 0.63 -23.69
C LYS A 19 -7.57 -0.03 -22.87
N LYS A 20 -7.79 -1.35 -22.99
CA LYS A 20 -8.78 -2.05 -22.16
C LYS A 20 -8.24 -2.16 -20.73
N PRO A 21 -9.04 -1.83 -19.70
CA PRO A 21 -8.64 -2.07 -18.33
C PRO A 21 -8.44 -3.58 -18.17
N GLN A 22 -7.18 -3.96 -17.91
CA GLN A 22 -6.85 -5.35 -17.59
C GLN A 22 -7.49 -5.66 -16.24
N MET A 23 -8.62 -6.36 -16.28
CA MET A 23 -9.31 -6.79 -15.07
C MET A 23 -8.38 -7.74 -14.32
N GLY A 24 -8.06 -7.41 -13.06
CA GLY A 24 -7.29 -8.30 -12.20
C GLY A 24 -8.00 -9.65 -12.06
N ASP A 25 -7.22 -10.73 -12.01
CA ASP A 25 -7.73 -12.07 -11.83
C ASP A 25 -8.49 -12.20 -10.50
N PHE A 26 -9.56 -12.99 -10.49
CA PHE A 26 -10.35 -13.24 -9.30
C PHE A 26 -9.84 -14.50 -8.60
N THR A 27 -9.44 -14.39 -7.33
CA THR A 27 -9.12 -15.55 -6.51
C THR A 27 -10.39 -16.36 -6.22
N ALA A 28 -10.72 -17.30 -7.10
CA ALA A 28 -11.97 -18.08 -7.11
C ALA A 28 -12.23 -18.92 -5.83
N ARG A 29 -11.25 -19.06 -4.94
CA ARG A 29 -11.33 -19.90 -3.73
C ARG A 29 -11.32 -19.15 -2.41
N GLN A 30 -11.28 -17.82 -2.43
CA GLN A 30 -11.22 -17.04 -1.20
C GLN A 30 -12.53 -16.29 -1.00
N PRO A 31 -13.30 -16.60 0.07
CA PRO A 31 -14.48 -15.81 0.37
C PRO A 31 -14.06 -14.36 0.64
N PRO A 32 -14.88 -13.38 0.24
CA PRO A 32 -14.64 -11.99 0.59
C PRO A 32 -14.53 -11.86 2.11
N LEU A 33 -13.63 -10.99 2.59
CA LEU A 33 -13.51 -10.73 4.01
C LEU A 33 -14.85 -10.19 4.55
N SER A 34 -15.22 -10.65 5.74
CA SER A 34 -16.40 -10.18 6.47
C SER A 34 -16.27 -8.73 6.96
N VAL A 35 -15.04 -8.18 6.92
CA VAL A 35 -14.72 -6.82 7.36
C VAL A 35 -13.95 -6.12 6.24
N LEU A 36 -14.34 -4.88 5.94
CA LEU A 36 -13.59 -4.02 5.03
C LEU A 36 -12.31 -3.55 5.73
N ILE A 37 -11.15 -3.91 5.14
CA ILE A 37 -9.85 -3.50 5.66
C ILE A 37 -9.35 -2.32 4.82
N SER A 38 -9.20 -1.16 5.46
CA SER A 38 -8.66 0.02 4.81
C SER A 38 -7.16 -0.13 4.56
N ARG A 39 -6.69 0.43 3.43
CA ARG A 39 -5.26 0.39 3.08
C ARG A 39 -4.47 1.39 3.94
N PRO A 40 -3.51 0.93 4.74
CA PRO A 40 -2.62 1.79 5.50
C PRO A 40 -1.59 2.45 4.57
N SER A 41 -0.89 3.45 5.10
CA SER A 41 0.11 4.19 4.34
C SER A 41 1.28 3.33 3.89
N HIS A 42 1.94 3.74 2.81
CA HIS A 42 3.20 3.11 2.39
C HIS A 42 4.26 3.16 3.49
N PHE A 43 4.31 4.24 4.27
CA PHE A 43 5.18 4.34 5.45
C PHE A 43 4.95 3.19 6.44
N ALA A 44 3.69 2.94 6.82
CA ALA A 44 3.34 1.89 7.76
C ALA A 44 3.65 0.50 7.19
N ILE A 45 3.34 0.24 5.91
CA ILE A 45 3.65 -1.01 5.23
C ILE A 45 5.17 -1.24 5.17
N ASN A 46 5.96 -0.21 4.87
CA ASN A 46 7.43 -0.33 4.81
C ASN A 46 8.04 -0.59 6.18
N LYS A 47 7.55 0.10 7.24
CA LYS A 47 7.99 -0.19 8.61
C LYS A 47 7.63 -1.62 9.00
N LEU A 48 6.42 -2.06 8.68
CA LEU A 48 5.96 -3.42 8.93
C LEU A 48 6.87 -4.42 8.21
N ALA A 49 7.12 -4.26 6.91
CA ALA A 49 8.04 -5.12 6.14
C ALA A 49 9.47 -5.14 6.69
N SER A 50 9.90 -4.05 7.34
CA SER A 50 11.22 -3.95 7.99
C SER A 50 11.26 -4.51 9.42
N CYS A 51 10.19 -5.13 9.90
CA CYS A 51 10.03 -5.61 11.29
C CYS A 51 10.26 -4.51 12.34
N LYS A 52 9.96 -3.25 12.01
CA LYS A 52 10.11 -2.11 12.91
C LYS A 52 8.78 -1.81 13.61
N TYR A 53 8.87 -1.39 14.87
CA TYR A 53 7.71 -0.91 15.63
C TYR A 53 6.98 0.20 14.87
N ILE A 54 5.67 0.09 14.75
CA ILE A 54 4.77 1.05 14.12
C ILE A 54 3.52 1.18 14.98
N GLU A 55 3.04 2.41 15.16
CA GLU A 55 1.83 2.69 15.93
C GLU A 55 0.61 2.05 15.26
N LEU A 56 -0.24 1.39 16.06
CA LEU A 56 -1.44 0.72 15.59
C LEU A 56 -2.45 1.69 14.98
N TRP A 57 -2.38 2.97 15.32
CA TRP A 57 -3.22 4.02 14.75
C TRP A 57 -3.19 4.05 13.21
N TYR A 58 -2.06 3.72 12.58
CA TYR A 58 -1.96 3.66 11.11
C TYR A 58 -2.86 2.58 10.48
N PHE A 59 -3.33 1.61 11.25
CA PHE A 59 -4.20 0.53 10.82
C PHE A 59 -5.67 0.76 11.18
N LEU A 60 -5.98 1.89 11.85
CA LEU A 60 -7.34 2.37 12.01
C LEU A 60 -7.84 3.05 10.74
N LEU A 61 -9.17 3.10 10.60
CA LEU A 61 -9.82 3.81 9.51
C LEU A 61 -9.39 5.29 9.46
N GLU A 62 -9.26 5.93 10.62
CA GLU A 62 -8.81 7.33 10.72
C GLU A 62 -7.39 7.50 10.19
N GLY A 63 -6.43 6.67 10.64
CA GLY A 63 -5.05 6.74 10.17
C GLY A 63 -4.91 6.43 8.67
N CYS A 64 -5.69 5.47 8.16
CA CYS A 64 -5.75 5.18 6.73
C CYS A 64 -6.31 6.38 5.94
N ASN A 65 -7.35 7.04 6.44
CA ASN A 65 -7.96 8.20 5.77
C ASN A 65 -7.06 9.43 5.80
N ASP A 66 -6.42 9.71 6.94
CA ASP A 66 -5.46 10.81 7.08
C ASP A 66 -4.32 10.68 6.08
N THR A 67 -3.74 9.49 6.01
CA THR A 67 -2.64 9.23 5.08
C THR A 67 -3.09 9.23 3.62
N ALA A 68 -4.31 8.74 3.32
CA ALA A 68 -4.88 8.84 1.98
C ALA A 68 -5.15 10.30 1.55
N LYS A 69 -5.58 11.17 2.47
CA LYS A 69 -5.73 12.61 2.20
C LYS A 69 -4.38 13.25 1.91
N ASN A 70 -3.38 12.95 2.74
CA ASN A 70 -2.04 13.51 2.60
C ASN A 70 -1.32 13.06 1.32
N ALA A 71 -1.62 11.86 0.82
CA ALA A 71 -1.12 11.36 -0.45
C ALA A 71 -1.75 12.07 -1.67
N ARG A 72 -2.95 12.65 -1.54
CA ARG A 72 -3.60 13.41 -2.63
C ARG A 72 -3.20 14.88 -2.64
N THR A 73 -2.88 15.44 -1.48
CA THR A 73 -2.60 16.88 -1.31
C THR A 73 -1.13 17.23 -1.51
N ASN A 74 -0.22 16.30 -1.19
CA ASN A 74 1.16 16.38 -1.65
C ASN A 74 1.19 15.64 -2.99
N ALA A 75 1.34 16.37 -4.10
CA ALA A 75 1.67 15.72 -5.36
C ALA A 75 2.86 14.77 -5.10
N ASP A 76 2.73 13.52 -5.55
CA ASP A 76 3.65 12.39 -5.37
C ASP A 76 5.04 12.63 -6.00
N ASP A 77 5.32 13.88 -6.42
CA ASP A 77 6.50 14.34 -7.15
C ASP A 77 7.64 14.82 -6.22
N THR A 78 7.46 14.77 -4.89
CA THR A 78 8.56 15.09 -3.97
C THR A 78 9.41 13.86 -3.70
N PHE A 79 10.59 13.82 -4.32
CA PHE A 79 11.59 12.76 -4.12
C PHE A 79 12.71 13.23 -3.18
N GLY A 80 13.06 12.38 -2.23
CA GLY A 80 14.22 12.54 -1.36
C GLY A 80 15.38 11.71 -1.88
N LEU A 81 16.60 12.20 -1.66
CA LEU A 81 17.82 11.45 -1.92
C LEU A 81 18.17 10.62 -0.69
N SER A 82 18.34 9.31 -0.85
CA SER A 82 18.78 8.41 0.22
C SER A 82 20.06 7.69 -0.19
N SER A 83 21.05 7.65 0.69
CA SER A 83 22.30 6.92 0.49
C SER A 83 22.23 5.58 1.23
N SER A 84 22.49 4.49 0.51
CA SER A 84 22.66 3.15 1.09
C SER A 84 23.70 2.38 0.30
N ASN A 85 24.72 1.85 0.96
CA ASN A 85 25.79 1.03 0.37
C ASN A 85 26.44 1.70 -0.87
N ASP A 86 26.90 2.94 -0.72
CA ASP A 86 27.52 3.76 -1.77
C ASP A 86 26.65 4.06 -3.01
N VAL A 87 25.36 3.71 -2.97
CA VAL A 87 24.39 4.04 -4.02
C VAL A 87 23.43 5.11 -3.51
N LEU A 88 23.30 6.19 -4.29
CA LEU A 88 22.29 7.21 -4.11
C LEU A 88 21.01 6.77 -4.82
N THR A 89 19.92 6.64 -4.06
CA THR A 89 18.61 6.28 -4.59
C THR A 89 17.62 7.42 -4.35
N LEU A 90 16.93 7.82 -5.41
CA LEU A 90 15.77 8.70 -5.31
C LEU A 90 14.58 7.89 -4.83
N ARG A 91 13.94 8.34 -3.76
CA ARG A 91 12.74 7.70 -3.20
C ARG A 91 11.66 8.73 -2.96
N PRO A 92 10.39 8.43 -3.26
CA PRO A 92 9.29 9.29 -2.86
C PRO A 92 9.35 9.59 -1.36
N VAL A 93 9.25 10.86 -0.97
CA VAL A 93 9.25 11.27 0.44
C VAL A 93 8.05 10.71 1.20
N THR A 94 6.97 10.36 0.48
CA THR A 94 5.78 9.68 1.00
C THR A 94 6.07 8.35 1.68
N LEU A 95 7.21 7.70 1.38
CA LEU A 95 7.66 6.46 2.03
C LEU A 95 8.25 6.68 3.42
N ALA A 96 8.69 7.91 3.74
CA ALA A 96 9.36 8.27 4.97
C ALA A 96 8.54 9.21 5.87
N LYS A 97 7.53 9.88 5.32
CA LYS A 97 6.73 10.88 6.03
C LYS A 97 5.76 10.22 7.01
N THR A 98 5.95 10.49 8.30
CA THR A 98 5.00 10.17 9.36
C THR A 98 3.81 11.15 9.34
N SER A 99 2.63 10.68 9.74
CA SER A 99 1.52 11.60 10.00
C SER A 99 1.77 12.38 11.29
N GLN A 100 1.42 13.67 11.29
CA GLN A 100 1.43 14.50 12.51
C GLN A 100 0.28 14.13 13.45
N ASN A 101 -0.77 13.48 12.92
CA ASN A 101 -1.93 13.03 13.67
C ASN A 101 -1.75 11.62 14.25
N ALA A 102 -0.59 11.00 14.02
CA ALA A 102 -0.32 9.65 14.49
C ALA A 102 -0.39 9.59 16.02
N CYS A 103 -1.29 8.75 16.52
CA CYS A 103 -1.49 8.52 17.94
C CYS A 103 -0.67 7.31 18.41
N THR A 104 -0.03 7.43 19.56
CA THR A 104 0.70 6.33 20.21
C THR A 104 -0.26 5.30 20.79
N ASP A 105 0.16 4.03 20.83
CA ASP A 105 -0.72 2.91 21.24
C ASP A 105 -1.34 3.08 22.64
N HIS A 106 -0.63 3.74 23.57
CA HIS A 106 -1.13 3.97 24.94
C HIS A 106 -2.29 4.97 25.02
N ASN A 107 -2.48 5.78 23.98
CA ASN A 107 -3.56 6.76 23.88
C ASN A 107 -4.77 6.23 23.11
N LEU A 108 -4.67 5.03 22.52
CA LEU A 108 -5.80 4.37 21.89
C LEU A 108 -6.71 3.78 22.96
N SER A 109 -8.01 3.93 22.79
CA SER A 109 -8.97 3.15 23.57
C SER A 109 -8.79 1.66 23.28
N PHE A 110 -9.22 0.81 24.22
CA PHE A 110 -9.15 -0.63 24.04
C PHE A 110 -9.91 -1.12 22.80
N SER A 111 -11.04 -0.48 22.48
CA SER A 111 -11.82 -0.77 21.27
C SER A 111 -11.04 -0.46 19.99
N GLU A 112 -10.40 0.70 19.93
CA GLU A 112 -9.57 1.09 18.79
C GLU A 112 -8.38 0.16 18.63
N LEU A 113 -7.72 -0.20 19.73
CA LEU A 113 -6.62 -1.14 19.71
C LEU A 113 -7.04 -2.50 19.13
N LEU A 114 -8.19 -3.03 19.54
CA LEU A 114 -8.73 -4.28 18.99
C LEU A 114 -9.06 -4.16 17.50
N GLN A 115 -9.65 -3.05 17.07
CA GLN A 115 -9.96 -2.81 15.67
C GLN A 115 -8.70 -2.70 14.81
N ALA A 116 -7.71 -1.93 15.27
CA ALA A 116 -6.43 -1.77 14.61
C ALA A 116 -5.68 -3.11 14.49
N ARG A 117 -5.74 -3.95 15.54
CA ARG A 117 -5.12 -5.28 15.55
C ARG A 117 -5.62 -6.16 14.42
N VAL A 118 -6.92 -6.13 14.10
CA VAL A 118 -7.48 -6.94 12.99
C VAL A 118 -6.84 -6.55 11.66
N SER A 119 -6.77 -5.24 11.37
CA SER A 119 -6.10 -4.72 10.17
C SER A 119 -4.60 -5.01 10.17
N PHE A 120 -3.93 -4.82 11.31
CA PHE A 120 -2.50 -5.11 11.46
C PHE A 120 -2.18 -6.58 11.14
N LEU A 121 -2.94 -7.52 11.70
CA LEU A 121 -2.76 -8.96 11.46
C LEU A 121 -3.10 -9.39 10.03
N HIS A 122 -3.95 -8.63 9.32
CA HIS A 122 -4.14 -8.84 7.90
C HIS A 122 -2.90 -8.46 7.10
N TYR A 123 -2.33 -7.28 7.37
CA TYR A 123 -1.14 -6.81 6.64
C TYR A 123 0.14 -7.55 7.00
N ILE A 124 0.28 -8.06 8.23
CA ILE A 124 1.48 -8.82 8.63
C ILE A 124 1.62 -10.12 7.83
N LYS A 125 0.50 -10.72 7.40
CA LYS A 125 0.50 -11.93 6.56
C LYS A 125 0.88 -11.63 5.12
N ALA A 126 0.78 -10.38 4.68
CA ALA A 126 1.11 -9.96 3.33
C ALA A 126 2.58 -9.51 3.18
N VAL A 127 3.32 -9.36 4.28
CA VAL A 127 4.74 -9.01 4.28
C VAL A 127 5.59 -10.26 4.56
N PRO A 128 6.87 -10.30 4.12
CA PRO A 128 7.72 -11.48 4.23
C PRO A 128 8.27 -11.69 5.64
N TRP A 129 7.38 -11.81 6.63
CA TRP A 129 7.73 -12.17 8.00
C TRP A 129 7.82 -13.70 8.12
N LEU A 130 8.78 -14.19 8.93
CA LEU A 130 8.83 -15.62 9.23
C LEU A 130 7.59 -16.01 10.06
N GLU A 131 6.93 -17.11 9.71
CA GLU A 131 5.71 -17.58 10.38
C GLU A 131 5.84 -17.68 11.90
N LYS A 132 7.02 -18.05 12.40
CA LYS A 132 7.32 -18.08 13.85
C LYS A 132 7.08 -16.75 14.56
N HIS A 133 7.27 -15.62 13.86
CA HIS A 133 7.03 -14.28 14.41
C HIS A 133 5.56 -13.88 14.35
N ILE A 134 4.80 -14.44 13.40
CA ILE A 134 3.36 -14.19 13.28
C ILE A 134 2.60 -14.99 14.34
N ASN A 135 3.02 -16.23 14.61
CA ASN A 135 2.33 -17.15 15.52
C ASN A 135 2.38 -16.75 17.01
N VAL A 136 3.26 -15.82 17.39
CA VAL A 136 3.41 -15.35 18.78
C VAL A 136 2.57 -14.10 19.10
N LEU A 137 1.83 -13.57 18.12
CA LEU A 137 1.04 -12.32 18.22
C LEU A 137 -0.44 -12.59 18.51
#